data_AF-A0A963S7V0-F1
#
_entry.id   AF-A0A963S7V0-F1
#
_cell.length_a   1.000
_cell.length_b   1.000
_cell.length_c   1.000
_cell.angle_alpha   90.00
_cell.angle_beta   90.00
_cell.angle_gamma   90.00
#
_symmetry.space_group_name_H-M   'P 1'
#
loop_
_entity.id
_entity.type
_entity.pdbx_description
1 polymer ?
#
loop_
_entity_poly.entity_id
_entity_poly.type
_entity_poly.pdbx_seq_one_letter_code
_entity_poly.pdbx_strand_id
1 'polypeptide(L)'
;MADTGDERIGIYPGTFDPITLGHADIIRRGAKLVDRLIIGVTTNISKDPMFTPDERMAMVRRETAAMGIDNVTVVGFNALLMRFAEKQGASVIVRGLRAVADFEYEYQMAGMNQ
;
A
#
# COMPACT_ATOMS: atom_id res chain seq x y z
N MET A 1 -29.97 7.69 -15.62
CA MET A 1 -29.22 8.13 -14.42
C MET A 1 -27.90 7.40 -14.47
N ALA A 2 -26.81 8.13 -14.74
CA ALA A 2 -25.48 7.54 -14.74
C ALA A 2 -25.13 7.16 -13.29
N ASP A 3 -24.64 5.94 -13.10
CA ASP A 3 -24.03 5.46 -11.88
C ASP A 3 -22.77 6.32 -11.62
N THR A 4 -22.88 7.37 -10.82
CA THR A 4 -21.70 8.02 -10.21
C THR A 4 -21.23 7.11 -9.08
N GLY A 5 -20.61 5.99 -9.45
CA GLY A 5 -19.94 5.12 -8.50
C GLY A 5 -18.79 5.90 -7.86
N ASP A 6 -18.75 5.95 -6.53
CA ASP A 6 -17.67 6.59 -5.78
C ASP A 6 -16.30 6.10 -6.27
N GLU A 7 -15.33 7.02 -6.39
CA GLU A 7 -13.95 6.71 -6.78
C GLU A 7 -13.40 5.57 -5.90
N ARG A 8 -13.05 4.44 -6.52
CA ARG A 8 -12.49 3.30 -5.80
C ARG A 8 -11.03 3.58 -5.48
N ILE A 9 -10.77 3.94 -4.23
CA ILE A 9 -9.41 4.20 -3.73
C ILE A 9 -8.88 2.95 -3.02
N GLY A 10 -7.73 2.45 -3.49
CA GLY A 10 -6.98 1.37 -2.88
C GLY A 10 -5.72 1.83 -2.17
N ILE A 11 -5.34 1.15 -1.08
CA ILE A 11 -4.04 1.34 -0.42
C ILE A 11 -3.24 0.05 -0.48
N TYR A 12 -1.99 0.13 -0.93
CA TYR A 12 -0.99 -0.91 -0.71
C TYR A 12 0.00 -0.46 0.37
N PRO A 13 -0.18 -0.90 1.63
CA PRO A 13 0.66 -0.46 2.73
C PRO A 13 1.87 -1.36 2.93
N GLY A 14 3.01 -0.77 3.30
CA GLY A 14 4.22 -1.53 3.59
C GLY A 14 5.36 -0.68 4.16
N THR A 15 6.37 -1.37 4.69
CA THR A 15 7.62 -0.73 5.13
C THR A 15 8.50 -0.37 3.93
N PHE A 16 8.53 -1.22 2.89
CA PHE A 16 9.34 -1.05 1.69
C PHE A 16 10.82 -0.78 2.01
N ASP A 17 11.44 -1.69 2.76
CA ASP A 17 12.82 -1.59 3.26
C ASP A 17 13.72 -2.70 2.67
N PRO A 18 14.14 -2.62 1.40
CA PRO A 18 13.70 -1.68 0.36
C PRO A 18 12.46 -2.19 -0.41
N ILE A 19 11.96 -1.37 -1.33
CA ILE A 19 11.04 -1.85 -2.38
C ILE A 19 11.71 -2.94 -3.25
N THR A 20 10.94 -3.89 -3.77
CA THR A 20 11.44 -5.08 -4.49
C THR A 20 10.60 -5.32 -5.75
N LEU A 21 11.05 -6.21 -6.63
CA LEU A 21 10.28 -6.61 -7.82
C LEU A 21 8.94 -7.26 -7.47
N GLY A 22 8.85 -7.96 -6.33
CA GLY A 22 7.58 -8.49 -5.84
C GLY A 22 6.59 -7.38 -5.46
N HIS A 23 7.07 -6.33 -4.81
CA HIS A 23 6.25 -5.14 -4.54
C HIS A 23 5.79 -4.49 -5.85
N ALA A 24 6.69 -4.32 -6.83
CA ALA A 24 6.36 -3.75 -8.13
C ALA A 24 5.27 -4.54 -8.88
N ASP A 25 5.30 -5.87 -8.80
CA ASP A 25 4.27 -6.71 -9.39
C ASP A 25 2.90 -6.58 -8.70
N ILE A 26 2.86 -6.45 -7.37
CA ILE A 26 1.62 -6.15 -6.64
C ILE A 26 1.08 -4.77 -7.00
N ILE A 27 1.95 -3.76 -7.15
CA ILE A 27 1.56 -2.40 -7.55
C ILE A 27 0.89 -2.42 -8.94
N ARG A 28 1.51 -3.09 -9.92
CA ARG A 28 0.95 -3.22 -11.28
C ARG A 28 -0.41 -3.92 -11.30
N ARG A 29 -0.59 -4.95 -10.46
CA ARG A 29 -1.86 -5.68 -10.37
C ARG A 29 -2.92 -4.88 -9.63
N GLY A 30 -2.57 -4.29 -8.49
CA GLY A 30 -3.46 -3.48 -7.67
C GLY A 30 -3.99 -2.26 -8.41
N ALA A 31 -3.14 -1.57 -9.19
CA ALA A 31 -3.50 -0.38 -9.94
C ALA A 31 -4.59 -0.62 -11.00
N LYS A 32 -4.78 -1.88 -11.43
CA LYS A 32 -5.85 -2.27 -12.38
C LYS A 32 -7.20 -2.54 -11.71
N LEU A 33 -7.25 -2.64 -10.38
CA LEU A 33 -8.45 -3.03 -9.63
C LEU A 33 -9.19 -1.84 -9.01
N VAL A 34 -8.56 -0.66 -9.02
CA VAL A 34 -8.98 0.56 -8.34
C VAL A 34 -8.78 1.75 -9.27
N ASP A 35 -9.56 2.81 -9.08
CA ASP A 35 -9.42 4.05 -9.84
C ASP A 35 -8.15 4.79 -9.43
N ARG A 36 -7.80 4.72 -8.14
CA ARG A 36 -6.57 5.30 -7.58
C ARG A 36 -5.90 4.34 -6.60
N LEU A 37 -4.61 4.07 -6.79
CA LEU A 37 -3.81 3.27 -5.87
C LEU A 37 -2.82 4.15 -5.09
N ILE A 38 -2.88 4.08 -3.77
CA ILE A 38 -1.97 4.78 -2.85
C ILE A 38 -0.98 3.77 -2.28
N ILE A 39 0.31 4.00 -2.49
CA ILE A 39 1.38 3.24 -1.85
C ILE A 39 1.66 3.89 -0.49
N GLY A 40 1.18 3.25 0.57
CA GLY A 40 1.30 3.72 1.94
C GLY A 40 2.62 3.27 2.55
N VAL A 41 3.57 4.19 2.73
CA VAL A 41 4.87 3.88 3.34
C VAL A 41 4.81 4.20 4.83
N THR A 42 4.94 3.20 5.70
CA THR A 42 5.00 3.47 7.15
C THR A 42 6.31 4.16 7.53
N THR A 43 6.20 5.23 8.31
CA THR A 43 7.34 5.99 8.83
C THR A 43 7.63 5.65 10.29
N ASN A 44 6.75 4.90 10.95
CA ASN A 44 6.91 4.43 12.32
C ASN A 44 7.21 2.92 12.29
N ILE A 45 8.45 2.57 12.64
CA ILE A 45 8.94 1.19 12.61
C ILE A 45 9.56 0.90 13.96
N SER A 46 9.20 -0.24 14.54
CA SER A 46 9.63 -0.72 15.86
C SER A 46 10.93 -1.53 15.84
N LYS A 47 11.55 -1.74 14.66
CA LYS A 47 12.80 -2.50 14.45
C LYS A 47 13.75 -1.67 13.59
N ASP A 48 15.06 -1.77 13.83
CA ASP A 48 16.12 -1.06 13.09
C ASP A 48 15.98 -1.28 11.57
N PRO A 49 15.49 -0.28 10.81
CA PRO A 49 15.34 -0.40 9.37
C PRO A 49 16.69 -0.21 8.68
N MET A 50 16.86 -0.86 7.53
CA MET A 50 18.06 -0.70 6.70
C MET A 50 18.15 0.71 6.11
N PHE A 51 16.99 1.32 5.83
CA PHE A 51 16.89 2.65 5.24
C PHE A 51 16.01 3.59 6.06
N THR A 52 16.39 4.86 6.08
CA THR A 52 15.61 5.93 6.69
C THR A 52 14.23 6.07 6.01
N PRO A 53 13.21 6.63 6.69
CA PRO A 53 11.92 6.90 6.07
C PRO A 53 12.01 7.67 4.76
N ASP A 54 12.90 8.65 4.67
CA ASP A 54 13.08 9.47 3.47
C ASP A 54 13.70 8.68 2.32
N GLU A 55 14.71 7.84 2.59
CA GLU A 55 15.29 6.96 1.58
C GLU A 55 14.28 5.95 1.04
N ARG A 56 13.46 5.35 1.91
CA ARG A 56 12.39 4.42 1.49
C ARG A 56 11.35 5.12 0.63
N MET A 57 10.91 6.31 1.05
CA MET A 57 9.99 7.14 0.26
C MET A 57 10.59 7.49 -1.11
N ALA A 58 11.87 7.89 -1.16
CA ALA A 58 12.56 8.21 -2.40
C ALA A 58 12.67 7.00 -3.34
N MET A 59 13.03 5.82 -2.81
CA MET A 59 13.07 4.58 -3.60
C MET A 59 11.69 4.23 -4.15
N VAL A 60 10.64 4.23 -3.32
CA VAL A 60 9.28 3.91 -3.77
C VAL A 60 8.80 4.90 -4.85
N ARG A 61 9.03 6.21 -4.67
CA ARG A 61 8.68 7.24 -5.68
C ARG A 61 9.42 7.01 -7.00
N ARG A 62 10.73 6.74 -6.94
CA ARG A 62 11.54 6.47 -8.14
C ARG A 62 11.01 5.25 -8.89
N GLU A 63 10.83 4.13 -8.19
CA GLU A 63 10.39 2.88 -8.83
C GLU A 63 8.97 3.01 -9.40
N THR A 64 8.04 3.63 -8.66
CA THR A 64 6.66 3.83 -9.14
C THR A 64 6.58 4.76 -10.35
N ALA A 65 7.35 5.85 -10.36
CA ALA A 65 7.44 6.74 -11.52
C ALA A 65 7.99 6.03 -12.78
N ALA A 66 8.95 5.13 -12.62
CA ALA A 66 9.51 4.34 -13.71
C ALA A 66 8.53 3.30 -14.29
N MET A 67 7.40 3.01 -13.63
CA MET A 67 6.41 2.03 -14.12
C MET A 67 5.47 2.60 -15.19
N GLY A 68 5.35 3.93 -15.33
CA GLY A 68 4.42 4.56 -16.27
C GLY A 68 2.94 4.28 -15.95
N ILE A 69 2.59 4.26 -14.65
CA ILE A 69 1.23 4.03 -14.17
C ILE A 69 0.68 5.33 -13.59
N ASP A 70 -0.33 5.91 -14.24
CA ASP A 70 -0.78 7.27 -13.95
C ASP A 70 -1.63 7.38 -12.67
N ASN A 71 -2.26 6.30 -12.24
CA ASN A 71 -3.15 6.28 -11.09
C ASN A 71 -2.49 5.84 -9.77
N VAL A 72 -1.16 5.86 -9.70
CA VAL A 72 -0.39 5.49 -8.51
C VAL A 72 0.19 6.72 -7.82
N THR A 73 -0.03 6.84 -6.51
CA THR A 73 0.56 7.90 -5.67
C THR A 73 1.26 7.33 -4.46
N VAL A 74 2.31 8.00 -3.97
CA VAL A 74 3.11 7.53 -2.82
C VAL A 74 2.91 8.48 -1.64
N VAL A 75 2.48 7.93 -0.50
CA VAL A 75 2.15 8.70 0.70
C VAL A 75 2.78 8.04 1.93
N GLY A 76 3.55 8.82 2.68
CA GLY A 76 4.06 8.39 3.98
C GLY A 76 2.99 8.52 5.06
N PHE A 77 2.95 7.60 6.01
CA PHE A 77 2.05 7.71 7.16
C PHE A 77 2.70 7.27 8.47
N ASN A 78 2.25 7.89 9.57
CA ASN A 78 2.60 7.55 10.95
C ASN A 78 1.32 7.44 11.78
N ALA A 79 0.48 6.46 11.44
CA ALA A 79 -0.79 6.22 12.11
C ALA A 79 -1.18 4.76 11.93
N LEU A 80 -2.21 4.31 12.64
CA LEU A 80 -2.86 3.03 12.34
C LEU A 80 -3.33 3.01 10.88
N LEU A 81 -3.12 1.88 10.20
CA LEU A 81 -3.49 1.72 8.79
C LEU A 81 -4.97 2.05 8.55
N MET A 82 -5.87 1.65 9.45
CA MET A 82 -7.29 1.95 9.31
C MET A 82 -7.59 3.45 9.36
N ARG A 83 -6.94 4.19 10.27
CA ARG A 83 -7.06 5.66 10.33
C ARG A 83 -6.47 6.33 9.10
N PHE A 84 -5.38 5.80 8.58
CA PHE A 84 -4.82 6.26 7.32
C PHE A 84 -5.77 5.99 6.16
N ALA A 85 -6.39 4.81 6.09
CA ALA A 85 -7.37 4.45 5.08
C ALA A 85 -8.61 5.35 5.10
N GLU A 86 -9.20 5.55 6.28
CA GLU A 86 -10.30 6.50 6.49
C GLU A 86 -9.93 7.90 5.98
N LYS A 87 -8.74 8.40 6.36
CA LYS A 87 -8.27 9.73 5.95
C LYS A 87 -8.08 9.86 4.43
N GLN A 88 -7.72 8.79 3.74
CA GLN A 88 -7.56 8.78 2.28
C GLN A 88 -8.86 8.46 1.54
N GLY A 89 -9.97 8.17 2.23
CA GLY A 89 -11.20 7.68 1.60
C GLY A 89 -11.05 6.30 0.95
N ALA A 90 -10.09 5.50 1.41
CA ALA A 90 -9.81 4.20 0.81
C ALA A 90 -10.85 3.14 1.22
N SER A 91 -11.40 2.45 0.22
CA SER A 91 -12.34 1.34 0.40
C SER A 91 -11.71 -0.03 0.17
N VAL A 92 -10.45 -0.06 -0.31
CA VAL A 92 -9.72 -1.31 -0.63
C VAL A 92 -8.33 -1.29 0.01
N ILE A 93 -7.95 -2.39 0.66
CA ILE A 93 -6.56 -2.65 1.08
C ILE A 93 -5.99 -3.77 0.21
N VAL A 94 -4.89 -3.48 -0.48
CA VAL A 94 -4.13 -4.46 -1.27
C VAL A 94 -3.01 -5.00 -0.39
N ARG A 95 -2.82 -6.32 -0.35
CA ARG A 95 -1.71 -6.97 0.36
C ARG A 95 -1.12 -8.05 -0.53
N GLY A 96 0.21 -8.19 -0.49
CA GLY A 96 0.90 -9.30 -1.14
C GLY A 96 1.08 -10.43 -0.13
N LEU A 97 0.60 -11.63 -0.46
CA LEU A 97 0.86 -12.86 0.29
C LEU A 97 1.96 -13.65 -0.42
N ARG A 98 2.97 -14.13 0.31
CA ARG A 98 4.11 -14.86 -0.29
C ARG A 98 4.24 -16.29 0.23
N ALA A 99 3.78 -16.58 1.45
CA ALA A 99 3.74 -17.93 2.02
C ALA A 99 2.46 -18.18 2.86
N VAL A 100 2.17 -19.46 3.15
CA VAL A 100 0.99 -19.88 3.95
C VAL A 100 0.92 -19.16 5.31
N ALA A 101 2.05 -18.91 5.95
CA ALA A 101 2.11 -18.17 7.22
C ALA A 101 1.68 -16.69 7.08
N ASP A 102 1.87 -16.06 5.91
CA ASP A 102 1.37 -14.70 5.66
C ASP A 102 -0.16 -14.70 5.59
N PHE A 103 -0.76 -15.77 5.04
CA PHE A 103 -2.21 -15.94 5.01
C PHE A 103 -2.78 -16.13 6.42
N GLU A 104 -2.17 -16.95 7.27
CA GLU A 104 -2.61 -17.13 8.66
C GLU A 104 -2.55 -15.81 9.45
N TYR A 105 -1.49 -15.02 9.28
CA TYR A 105 -1.36 -13.71 9.91
C TYR A 105 -2.41 -12.72 9.41
N GLU A 106 -2.59 -12.59 8.08
CA GLU A 106 -3.59 -11.68 7.51
C GLU A 106 -5.03 -12.14 7.80
N TYR A 107 -5.29 -13.44 7.86
CA TYR A 107 -6.59 -14.01 8.25
C TYR A 107 -6.92 -13.66 9.71
N GLN A 108 -5.96 -13.76 10.62
CA GLN A 108 -6.14 -13.33 12.00
C GLN A 108 -6.38 -11.82 12.10
N MET A 109 -5.62 -11.00 11.37
CA MET A 109 -5.82 -9.54 11.38
C MET A 109 -7.18 -9.14 10.77
N ALA A 110 -7.66 -9.82 9.74
CA ALA A 110 -8.99 -9.56 9.17
C ALA A 110 -10.10 -9.86 10.19
N GLY A 111 -9.98 -10.97 10.95
CA GLY A 111 -10.94 -11.32 12.01
C GLY A 111 -10.90 -10.39 13.23
N MET A 112 -9.74 -9.81 13.55
CA MET A 112 -9.60 -8.86 14.67
C MET A 112 -10.11 -7.45 14.35
N ASN A 113 -10.26 -7.10 13.07
CA ASN A 113 -10.69 -5.78 12.60
C ASN A 113 -12.15 -5.76 12.11
N GLN A 114 -12.96 -6.77 12.47
CA GLN A 114 -14.41 -6.74 12.35
C GLN A 114 -15.07 -5.90 13.44
#